data_AF-A0A2W7QIA7-F1
#
_entry.id   AF-A0A2W7QIA7-F1
#
_cell.length_a   1.000
_cell.length_b   1.000
_cell.length_c   1.000
_cell.angle_alpha   90.00
_cell.angle_beta   90.00
_cell.angle_gamma   90.00
#
_symmetry.space_group_name_H-M   'P 1'
#
loop_
_entity.id
_entity.type
_entity.pdbx_description
1 polymer ?
#
loop_
_entity_poly.entity_id
_entity_poly.type
_entity_poly.pdbx_seq_one_letter_code
_entity_poly.pdbx_strand_id
1 'polypeptide(L)'
;MGPNELYSARDFTINKELDQLVVYDGRLGKFLTYDLEGNWKSELKFTGFSIYDLINLNGELFFYDGLAVDQNEKVLKLDLVTNITTAININDKDRTIITRGMSPPYFTPSHDEESAFYKDWGSNSVFEFSENRVLREINFSFSSNEFIPNHTAYEATDYVKELKNKNQYSINSHMIDSKNILLFNIDKGARRELGIWVKSRSTANLVTFSNNMDEICPDFSAIPVDAMMPGFITWAIFPRELKIYLNNKNGNDNAYNYFASKYNVEEDGNPVLFVYKIKDE
;
A
#
# COMPACT_ATOMS: atom_id res chain seq x y z
N MET A 1 10.60 -28.30 -1.53
CA MET A 1 9.14 -28.10 -1.52
C MET A 1 8.56 -28.61 -2.82
N GLY A 2 7.39 -29.23 -2.72
CA GLY A 2 6.65 -29.81 -3.83
C GLY A 2 5.71 -28.82 -4.53
N PRO A 3 4.95 -29.31 -5.53
CA PRO A 3 3.77 -28.61 -6.05
C PRO A 3 2.80 -28.27 -4.90
N ASN A 4 2.04 -27.18 -5.00
CA ASN A 4 1.06 -26.68 -4.00
C ASN A 4 1.62 -26.12 -2.68
N GLU A 5 2.92 -26.26 -2.41
CA GLU A 5 3.54 -25.73 -1.19
C GLU A 5 4.05 -24.29 -1.38
N LEU A 6 3.88 -23.47 -0.34
CA LEU A 6 4.41 -22.10 -0.22
C LEU A 6 5.70 -22.11 0.60
N TYR A 7 6.71 -21.37 0.14
CA TYR A 7 7.96 -21.11 0.86
C TYR A 7 7.87 -19.79 1.59
N SER A 8 7.48 -18.76 0.84
CA SER A 8 7.40 -17.39 1.30
C SER A 8 6.29 -16.70 0.52
N ALA A 9 5.07 -16.82 1.02
CA ALA A 9 3.95 -15.99 0.55
C ALA A 9 4.35 -14.53 0.73
N ARG A 10 4.49 -13.83 -0.40
CA ARG A 10 4.89 -12.42 -0.43
C ARG A 10 3.67 -11.52 -0.52
N ASP A 11 2.70 -11.93 -1.32
CA ASP A 11 1.51 -11.16 -1.62
C ASP A 11 0.33 -12.08 -1.94
N PHE A 12 -0.88 -11.59 -1.77
CA PHE A 12 -2.09 -12.34 -2.08
C PHE A 12 -3.25 -11.42 -2.48
N THR A 13 -4.18 -11.96 -3.26
CA THR A 13 -5.40 -11.23 -3.64
C THR A 13 -6.55 -12.20 -3.89
N ILE A 14 -7.77 -11.70 -3.77
CA ILE A 14 -8.98 -12.45 -4.07
C ILE A 14 -9.45 -12.05 -5.46
N ASN A 15 -9.53 -13.01 -6.37
CA ASN A 15 -10.20 -12.86 -7.65
C ASN A 15 -11.68 -13.19 -7.47
N LYS A 16 -12.52 -12.16 -7.36
CA LYS A 16 -13.98 -12.29 -7.15
C LYS A 16 -14.69 -12.91 -8.36
N GLU A 17 -14.21 -12.64 -9.59
CA GLU A 17 -14.82 -13.16 -10.81
C GLU A 17 -14.62 -14.68 -10.99
N LEU A 18 -13.52 -15.22 -10.43
CA LEU A 18 -13.17 -16.62 -10.52
C LEU A 18 -13.36 -17.40 -9.20
N ASP A 19 -13.87 -16.74 -8.15
CA ASP A 19 -14.01 -17.26 -6.78
C ASP A 19 -12.72 -17.96 -6.28
N GLN A 20 -11.61 -17.22 -6.32
CA GLN A 20 -10.28 -17.77 -6.11
C GLN A 20 -9.39 -16.86 -5.25
N LEU A 21 -8.63 -17.48 -4.34
CA LEU A 21 -7.48 -16.86 -3.68
C LEU A 21 -6.25 -17.10 -4.54
N VAL A 22 -5.54 -16.04 -4.88
CA VAL A 22 -4.24 -16.12 -5.56
C VAL A 22 -3.15 -15.68 -4.60
N VAL A 23 -2.11 -16.50 -4.45
CA VAL A 23 -0.95 -16.23 -3.60
C VAL A 23 0.30 -16.23 -4.48
N TYR A 24 1.11 -15.18 -4.36
CA TYR A 24 2.42 -15.11 -4.99
C TYR A 24 3.51 -15.54 -4.01
N ASP A 25 4.27 -16.57 -4.38
CA ASP A 25 5.49 -16.96 -3.67
C ASP A 25 6.70 -16.23 -4.27
N GLY A 26 7.19 -15.23 -3.55
CA GLY A 26 8.29 -14.38 -4.00
C GLY A 26 9.65 -15.08 -4.08
N ARG A 27 9.84 -16.20 -3.37
CA ARG A 27 11.12 -16.93 -3.39
C ARG A 27 11.17 -17.92 -4.54
N LEU A 28 10.03 -18.53 -4.87
CA LEU A 28 9.91 -19.50 -5.96
C LEU A 28 9.46 -18.90 -7.30
N GLY A 29 9.00 -17.64 -7.32
CA GLY A 29 8.55 -16.97 -8.53
C GLY A 29 7.30 -17.64 -9.13
N LYS A 30 6.33 -18.01 -8.27
CA LYS A 30 5.14 -18.74 -8.70
C LYS A 30 3.87 -18.18 -8.08
N PHE A 31 2.79 -18.22 -8.84
CA PHE A 31 1.43 -18.03 -8.35
C PHE A 31 0.83 -19.38 -8.00
N LEU A 32 0.17 -19.46 -6.86
CA LEU A 32 -0.66 -20.58 -6.46
C LEU A 32 -2.09 -20.09 -6.32
N THR A 33 -3.01 -20.86 -6.86
CA THR A 33 -4.44 -20.52 -6.82
C THR A 33 -5.17 -21.54 -5.98
N TYR A 34 -6.07 -21.07 -5.14
CA TYR A 34 -6.94 -21.87 -4.28
C TYR A 34 -8.39 -21.45 -4.48
N ASP A 35 -9.35 -22.32 -4.20
CA ASP A 35 -10.71 -21.84 -3.92
C ASP A 35 -10.78 -21.09 -2.57
N LEU A 36 -11.93 -20.51 -2.28
CA LEU A 36 -12.15 -19.75 -1.05
C LEU A 36 -12.24 -20.66 0.19
N GLU A 37 -12.42 -21.96 -0.01
CA GLU A 37 -12.33 -23.00 1.02
C GLU A 37 -10.87 -23.42 1.31
N GLY A 38 -9.91 -22.96 0.51
CA GLY A 38 -8.48 -23.23 0.69
C GLY A 38 -7.97 -24.49 -0.01
N ASN A 39 -8.77 -25.13 -0.87
CA ASN A 39 -8.30 -26.24 -1.70
C ASN A 39 -7.47 -25.71 -2.87
N TRP A 40 -6.33 -26.35 -3.09
CA TRP A 40 -5.44 -26.00 -4.19
C TRP A 40 -6.08 -26.29 -5.56
N LYS A 41 -5.98 -25.32 -6.48
CA LYS A 41 -6.49 -25.41 -7.86
C LYS A 41 -5.37 -25.50 -8.89
N SER A 42 -4.40 -24.59 -8.83
CA SER A 42 -3.37 -24.50 -9.87
C SER A 42 -2.07 -23.86 -9.38
N GLU A 43 -1.01 -24.03 -10.17
CA GLU A 43 0.29 -23.40 -9.98
C GLU A 43 0.78 -22.86 -11.33
N LEU A 44 1.25 -21.62 -11.35
CA LEU A 44 1.84 -20.97 -12.51
C LEU A 44 3.21 -20.40 -12.15
N LYS A 45 4.26 -20.89 -12.81
CA LYS A 45 5.63 -20.41 -12.61
C LYS A 45 5.95 -19.34 -13.64
N PHE A 46 6.47 -18.21 -13.16
CA PHE A 46 7.04 -17.17 -14.01
C PHE A 46 8.53 -17.05 -13.77
N THR A 47 9.27 -16.86 -14.84
CA THR A 47 10.69 -16.51 -14.81
C THR A 47 10.88 -15.16 -15.49
N GLY A 48 11.71 -14.29 -14.93
CA GLY A 48 12.06 -13.01 -15.55
C GLY A 48 11.38 -11.78 -14.93
N PHE A 49 10.50 -11.96 -13.94
CA PHE A 49 9.88 -10.88 -13.18
C PHE A 49 10.25 -10.96 -11.70
N SER A 50 10.25 -9.81 -11.02
CA SER A 50 10.32 -9.73 -9.56
C SER A 50 9.14 -8.91 -9.04
N ILE A 51 8.06 -9.59 -8.69
CA ILE A 51 6.83 -8.95 -8.25
C ILE A 51 7.01 -8.33 -6.86
N TYR A 52 6.81 -7.02 -6.77
CA TYR A 52 6.93 -6.26 -5.52
C TYR A 52 5.61 -5.89 -4.87
N ASP A 53 4.52 -5.86 -5.64
CA ASP A 53 3.15 -5.59 -5.20
C ASP A 53 2.16 -6.18 -6.20
N LEU A 54 0.96 -6.54 -5.74
CA LEU A 54 -0.06 -7.27 -6.49
C LEU A 54 -1.47 -6.75 -6.16
N ILE A 55 -2.31 -6.59 -7.18
CA ILE A 55 -3.73 -6.29 -7.02
C ILE A 55 -4.56 -7.08 -8.05
N ASN A 56 -5.79 -7.45 -7.68
CA ASN A 56 -6.79 -7.97 -8.63
C ASN A 56 -7.77 -6.85 -8.98
N LEU A 57 -8.00 -6.63 -10.28
CA LEU A 57 -9.03 -5.72 -10.79
C LEU A 57 -9.79 -6.44 -11.90
N ASN A 58 -11.11 -6.53 -11.78
CA ASN A 58 -11.99 -7.12 -12.78
C ASN A 58 -11.54 -8.51 -13.27
N GLY A 59 -11.05 -9.35 -12.35
CA GLY A 59 -10.61 -10.72 -12.66
C GLY A 59 -9.19 -10.83 -13.24
N GLU A 60 -8.50 -9.72 -13.48
CA GLU A 60 -7.12 -9.70 -13.97
C GLU A 60 -6.15 -9.33 -12.83
N LEU A 61 -4.93 -9.87 -12.86
CA LEU A 61 -3.90 -9.56 -11.90
C LEU A 61 -3.00 -8.45 -12.42
N PHE A 62 -2.83 -7.39 -11.65
CA PHE A 62 -1.87 -6.33 -11.94
C PHE A 62 -0.75 -6.40 -10.91
N PHE A 63 0.48 -6.24 -11.37
CA PHE A 63 1.64 -6.34 -10.51
C PHE A 63 2.77 -5.40 -10.94
N TYR A 64 3.61 -5.05 -9.97
CA TYR A 64 4.79 -4.22 -10.18
C TYR A 64 6.01 -5.12 -10.38
N ASP A 65 6.64 -5.06 -11.55
CA ASP A 65 7.91 -5.73 -11.80
C ASP A 65 9.11 -4.87 -11.39
N GLY A 66 9.77 -5.30 -10.32
CA GLY A 66 11.00 -4.69 -9.83
C GLY A 66 12.25 -4.96 -10.67
N LEU A 67 12.21 -5.84 -11.67
CA LEU A 67 13.32 -6.07 -12.62
C LEU A 67 13.21 -5.24 -13.89
N ALA A 68 12.02 -4.74 -14.22
CA ALA A 68 11.79 -3.96 -15.43
C ALA A 68 12.69 -2.71 -15.47
N VAL A 69 13.51 -2.64 -16.51
CA VAL A 69 14.37 -1.48 -16.78
C VAL A 69 13.58 -0.41 -17.55
N ASP A 70 12.80 -0.83 -18.55
CA ASP A 70 11.80 0.04 -19.17
C ASP A 70 10.64 0.21 -18.20
N GLN A 71 10.30 1.46 -18.00
CA GLN A 71 9.29 1.86 -17.04
C GLN A 71 7.87 1.67 -17.58
N ASN A 72 7.71 1.67 -18.90
CA ASN A 72 6.44 1.30 -19.52
C ASN A 72 6.12 -0.18 -19.33
N GLU A 73 7.08 -0.96 -18.79
CA GLU A 73 6.98 -2.39 -18.50
C GLU A 73 6.95 -2.68 -16.99
N LYS A 74 6.92 -1.66 -16.12
CA LYS A 74 6.88 -1.87 -14.67
C LYS A 74 5.53 -2.34 -14.15
N VAL A 75 4.44 -1.80 -14.72
CA VAL A 75 3.10 -2.25 -14.37
C VAL A 75 2.68 -3.27 -15.40
N LEU A 76 2.59 -4.52 -14.97
CA LEU A 76 2.23 -5.65 -15.80
C LEU A 76 0.87 -6.18 -15.38
N LYS A 77 0.14 -6.69 -16.36
CA LYS A 77 -1.14 -7.34 -16.19
C LYS A 77 -1.01 -8.80 -16.62
N LEU A 78 -1.56 -9.71 -15.84
CA LEU A 78 -1.63 -11.14 -16.08
C LEU A 78 -3.09 -11.60 -16.11
N ASP A 79 -3.48 -12.17 -17.24
CA ASP A 79 -4.69 -12.95 -17.37
C ASP A 79 -4.42 -14.39 -16.89
N LEU A 80 -5.09 -14.82 -15.83
CA LEU A 80 -4.91 -16.13 -15.21
C LEU A 80 -5.46 -17.30 -16.05
N VAL A 81 -6.36 -17.03 -16.99
CA VAL A 81 -6.96 -18.05 -17.87
C VAL A 81 -6.04 -18.31 -19.05
N THR A 82 -5.53 -17.24 -19.67
CA THR A 82 -4.66 -17.36 -20.86
C THR A 82 -3.17 -17.41 -20.52
N ASN A 83 -2.79 -17.04 -19.29
CA ASN A 83 -1.41 -16.84 -18.83
C ASN A 83 -0.63 -15.81 -19.66
N ILE A 84 -1.35 -14.89 -20.33
CA ILE A 84 -0.73 -13.82 -21.11
C ILE A 84 -0.42 -12.65 -20.18
N THR A 85 0.82 -12.18 -20.27
CA THR A 85 1.28 -10.97 -19.59
C THR A 85 1.34 -9.81 -20.57
N THR A 86 0.76 -8.67 -20.22
CA THR A 86 0.79 -7.43 -21.01
C THR A 86 1.23 -6.26 -20.16
N ALA A 87 2.03 -5.36 -20.71
CA ALA A 87 2.44 -4.14 -20.03
C ALA A 87 1.37 -3.05 -20.10
N ILE A 88 1.17 -2.34 -18.98
CA ILE A 88 0.34 -1.14 -18.91
C ILE A 88 1.25 0.06 -19.02
N ASN A 89 1.06 0.85 -20.09
CA ASN A 89 1.87 2.03 -20.33
C ASN A 89 1.46 3.16 -19.38
N ILE A 90 2.25 3.35 -18.32
CA ILE A 90 2.17 4.49 -17.41
C ILE A 90 3.25 5.50 -17.81
N ASN A 91 2.85 6.50 -18.59
CA ASN A 91 3.72 7.55 -19.10
C ASN A 91 3.99 8.62 -18.03
N ASP A 92 4.69 8.25 -16.97
CA ASP A 92 5.14 9.18 -15.93
C ASP A 92 6.39 9.94 -16.42
N LYS A 93 6.14 11.17 -16.89
CA LYS A 93 7.20 12.07 -17.39
C LYS A 93 7.94 12.75 -16.25
N ASP A 94 7.29 13.06 -15.14
CA ASP A 94 7.89 13.85 -14.07
C ASP A 94 8.40 12.92 -12.95
N ARG A 95 9.30 11.98 -13.31
CA ARG A 95 9.86 11.03 -12.33
C ARG A 95 11.37 11.00 -12.26
N THR A 96 11.84 10.63 -11.08
CA THR A 96 13.20 10.19 -10.79
C THR A 96 13.24 8.66 -10.84
N ILE A 97 14.26 8.11 -11.49
CA ILE A 97 14.41 6.65 -11.61
C ILE A 97 15.05 6.15 -10.32
N ILE A 98 14.30 5.39 -9.51
CA ILE A 98 14.86 4.77 -8.30
C ILE A 98 15.25 3.33 -8.62
N THR A 99 16.51 3.02 -8.37
CA THR A 99 17.13 1.70 -8.55
C THR A 99 17.41 1.06 -7.19
N ARG A 100 17.47 -0.28 -7.16
CA ARG A 100 17.90 -1.07 -5.99
C ARG A 100 17.15 -0.73 -4.70
N GLY A 101 15.83 -0.67 -4.78
CA GLY A 101 14.95 -0.55 -3.63
C GLY A 101 13.52 -0.87 -4.00
N MET A 102 12.68 -0.97 -2.97
CA MET A 102 11.24 -1.14 -3.11
C MET A 102 10.57 -0.28 -2.05
N SER A 103 9.41 0.29 -2.39
CA SER A 103 8.57 0.99 -1.43
C SER A 103 7.11 0.61 -1.65
N PRO A 104 6.75 -0.69 -1.53
CA PRO A 104 5.36 -1.10 -1.59
C PRO A 104 4.55 -0.39 -0.48
N PRO A 105 3.24 -0.20 -0.68
CA PRO A 105 2.48 -0.57 -1.89
C PRO A 105 2.91 0.26 -3.11
N TYR A 106 2.54 -0.19 -4.30
CA TYR A 106 2.53 0.60 -5.53
C TYR A 106 1.11 0.81 -6.04
N PHE A 107 0.19 -0.10 -5.70
CA PHE A 107 -1.22 -0.05 -6.07
C PHE A 107 -2.11 0.25 -4.86
N THR A 108 -3.19 0.98 -5.09
CA THR A 108 -4.25 1.19 -4.10
C THR A 108 -5.60 1.07 -4.79
N PRO A 109 -6.46 0.13 -4.39
CA PRO A 109 -7.80 0.03 -4.95
C PRO A 109 -8.60 1.31 -4.71
N SER A 110 -9.39 1.70 -5.71
CA SER A 110 -10.40 2.75 -5.55
C SER A 110 -11.52 2.30 -4.62
N HIS A 111 -12.33 3.25 -4.15
CA HIS A 111 -13.44 2.98 -3.24
C HIS A 111 -14.49 2.00 -3.78
N ASP A 112 -14.78 2.05 -5.09
CA ASP A 112 -15.72 1.13 -5.75
C ASP A 112 -15.04 -0.15 -6.27
N GLU A 113 -13.71 -0.25 -6.14
CA GLU A 113 -12.87 -1.33 -6.62
C GLU A 113 -12.91 -1.53 -8.17
N GLU A 114 -13.44 -0.58 -8.94
CA GLU A 114 -13.48 -0.66 -10.42
C GLU A 114 -12.17 -0.16 -11.07
N SER A 115 -11.41 0.64 -10.33
CA SER A 115 -10.09 1.16 -10.72
C SER A 115 -9.06 0.99 -9.59
N ALA A 116 -7.80 1.29 -9.89
CA ALA A 116 -6.79 1.47 -8.86
C ALA A 116 -5.92 2.69 -9.13
N PHE A 117 -5.36 3.24 -8.06
CA PHE A 117 -4.28 4.21 -8.11
C PHE A 117 -2.95 3.47 -8.16
N TYR A 118 -2.04 3.97 -8.99
CA TYR A 118 -0.64 3.60 -9.06
C TYR A 118 0.22 4.79 -8.67
N LYS A 119 1.22 4.55 -7.80
CA LYS A 119 2.20 5.55 -7.41
C LYS A 119 3.59 4.94 -7.32
N ASP A 120 4.49 5.35 -8.22
CA ASP A 120 5.91 5.04 -8.07
C ASP A 120 6.55 5.96 -7.01
N TRP A 121 7.67 5.53 -6.44
CA TRP A 121 8.33 6.24 -5.34
C TRP A 121 8.97 7.57 -5.78
N GLY A 122 9.37 7.69 -7.05
CA GLY A 122 10.20 8.79 -7.57
C GLY A 122 9.46 9.99 -8.18
N SER A 123 8.14 10.08 -8.09
CA SER A 123 7.35 11.20 -8.65
C SER A 123 6.40 11.79 -7.61
N ASN A 124 5.74 12.91 -7.89
CA ASN A 124 4.59 13.41 -7.11
C ASN A 124 3.26 13.21 -7.86
N SER A 125 3.28 12.30 -8.84
CA SER A 125 2.17 11.99 -9.74
C SER A 125 1.52 10.67 -9.35
N VAL A 126 0.20 10.66 -9.25
CA VAL A 126 -0.61 9.46 -8.99
C VAL A 126 -1.43 9.17 -10.24
N PHE A 127 -1.43 7.92 -10.69
CA PHE A 127 -2.14 7.52 -11.90
C PHE A 127 -3.29 6.62 -11.50
N GLU A 128 -4.52 7.00 -11.85
CA GLU A 128 -5.64 6.06 -11.77
C GLU A 128 -5.71 5.28 -13.07
N PHE A 129 -5.86 3.96 -12.99
CA PHE A 129 -5.97 3.08 -14.13
C PHE A 129 -7.05 2.02 -13.93
N SER A 130 -7.57 1.50 -15.04
CA SER A 130 -8.50 0.37 -15.05
C SER A 130 -8.34 -0.41 -16.36
N GLU A 131 -8.51 -1.72 -16.28
CA GLU A 131 -8.38 -2.73 -17.36
C GLU A 131 -7.07 -2.66 -18.16
N ASN A 132 -6.94 -1.66 -19.05
CA ASN A 132 -5.84 -1.53 -19.99
C ASN A 132 -5.39 -0.07 -20.21
N ARG A 133 -5.90 0.88 -19.43
CA ARG A 133 -5.62 2.30 -19.67
C ARG A 133 -5.49 3.09 -18.37
N VAL A 134 -4.69 4.14 -18.44
CA VAL A 134 -4.69 5.23 -17.47
C VAL A 134 -5.94 6.07 -17.69
N LEU A 135 -6.74 6.24 -16.65
CA LEU A 135 -7.97 7.03 -16.63
C LEU A 135 -7.67 8.52 -16.36
N ARG A 136 -6.82 8.79 -15.37
CA ARG A 136 -6.37 10.14 -15.01
C ARG A 136 -4.98 10.13 -14.39
N GLU A 137 -4.33 11.27 -14.50
CA GLU A 137 -3.10 11.61 -13.80
C GLU A 137 -3.40 12.75 -12.82
N ILE A 138 -2.96 12.58 -11.57
CA ILE A 138 -3.13 13.54 -10.49
C ILE A 138 -1.74 14.00 -10.06
N ASN A 139 -1.43 15.27 -10.32
CA ASN A 139 -0.16 15.88 -9.94
C ASN A 139 -0.32 16.67 -8.66
N PHE A 140 0.44 16.28 -7.63
CA PHE A 140 0.53 17.03 -6.39
C PHE A 140 1.72 17.99 -6.46
N SER A 141 1.52 19.21 -6.00
CA SER A 141 2.58 20.22 -5.87
C SER A 141 2.58 20.78 -4.46
N PHE A 142 3.76 21.22 -4.01
CA PHE A 142 3.92 21.81 -2.69
C PHE A 142 4.29 23.29 -2.81
N SER A 143 3.80 24.11 -1.88
CA SER A 143 4.08 25.55 -1.89
C SER A 143 5.56 25.89 -1.69
N SER A 144 6.34 24.98 -1.09
CA SER A 144 7.77 25.14 -0.85
C SER A 144 8.47 23.80 -0.64
N ASN A 145 9.78 23.78 -0.90
CA ASN A 145 10.68 22.64 -0.64
C ASN A 145 10.19 21.30 -1.22
N GLU A 146 9.53 21.33 -2.37
CA GLU A 146 9.16 20.13 -3.10
C GLU A 146 10.40 19.34 -3.55
N PHE A 147 10.31 18.02 -3.53
CA PHE A 147 11.22 17.18 -4.29
C PHE A 147 10.93 17.34 -5.78
N ILE A 148 11.89 17.87 -6.54
CA ILE A 148 11.76 18.06 -7.99
C ILE A 148 12.36 16.83 -8.70
N PRO A 149 11.54 16.03 -9.40
CA PRO A 149 12.02 14.92 -10.19
C PRO A 149 12.99 15.39 -11.28
N ASN A 150 14.07 14.63 -11.53
CA ASN A 150 15.16 15.10 -12.41
C ASN A 150 15.65 14.04 -13.42
N HIS A 151 14.86 13.00 -13.68
CA HIS A 151 15.17 11.88 -14.59
C HIS A 151 16.48 11.14 -14.35
N THR A 152 17.21 11.48 -13.29
CA THR A 152 18.48 10.86 -12.95
C THR A 152 18.19 9.55 -12.21
N ALA A 153 19.05 8.55 -12.41
CA ALA A 153 18.98 7.32 -11.64
C ALA A 153 19.54 7.54 -10.23
N TYR A 154 18.74 7.24 -9.21
CA TYR A 154 19.14 7.21 -7.80
C TYR A 154 19.20 5.77 -7.32
N GLU A 155 20.16 5.44 -6.46
CA GLU A 155 19.94 4.33 -5.54
C GLU A 155 18.91 4.76 -4.49
N ALA A 156 18.03 3.85 -4.07
CA ALA A 156 16.98 4.11 -3.08
C ALA A 156 17.51 4.80 -1.81
N THR A 157 18.69 4.40 -1.33
CA THR A 157 19.32 5.00 -0.15
C THR A 157 19.69 6.46 -0.36
N ASP A 158 20.09 6.85 -1.57
CA ASP A 158 20.51 8.22 -1.87
C ASP A 158 19.31 9.12 -2.10
N TYR A 159 18.24 8.60 -2.69
CA TYR A 159 16.95 9.30 -2.75
C TYR A 159 16.44 9.64 -1.34
N VAL A 160 16.42 8.66 -0.42
CA VAL A 160 16.00 8.89 0.98
C VAL A 160 16.91 9.89 1.70
N LYS A 161 18.23 9.80 1.50
CA LYS A 161 19.17 10.78 2.08
C LYS A 161 18.93 12.18 1.53
N GLU A 162 18.64 12.32 0.25
CA GLU A 162 18.35 13.62 -0.36
C GLU A 162 17.11 14.26 0.26
N LEU A 163 15.99 13.53 0.29
CA LEU A 163 14.75 13.97 0.94
C LEU A 163 15.04 14.43 2.37
N LYS A 164 15.75 13.60 3.15
CA LYS A 164 16.11 13.88 4.55
C LYS A 164 16.98 15.12 4.71
N ASN A 165 18.07 15.22 3.94
CA ASN A 165 19.07 16.27 4.10
C ASN A 165 18.53 17.63 3.65
N LYS A 166 17.69 17.65 2.61
CA LYS A 166 17.07 18.88 2.10
C LYS A 166 15.72 19.19 2.75
N ASN A 167 15.24 18.30 3.64
CA ASN A 167 13.93 18.39 4.27
C ASN A 167 12.80 18.63 3.25
N GLN A 168 12.84 17.88 2.14
CA GLN A 168 11.92 18.02 1.02
C GLN A 168 10.62 17.26 1.25
N TYR A 169 9.57 17.71 0.56
CA TYR A 169 8.26 17.07 0.51
C TYR A 169 8.13 16.18 -0.73
N SER A 170 7.58 14.97 -0.53
CA SER A 170 7.17 14.10 -1.63
C SER A 170 5.94 13.26 -1.24
N ILE A 171 5.07 13.00 -2.22
CA ILE A 171 3.93 12.09 -2.04
C ILE A 171 4.45 10.65 -1.97
N ASN A 172 4.07 9.94 -0.92
CA ASN A 172 4.36 8.52 -0.77
C ASN A 172 3.24 7.66 -1.39
N SER A 173 3.52 6.38 -1.67
CA SER A 173 2.59 5.44 -2.30
C SER A 173 1.48 4.92 -1.38
N HIS A 174 1.60 5.10 -0.07
CA HIS A 174 0.56 4.66 0.87
C HIS A 174 -0.67 5.56 0.75
N MET A 175 -1.78 5.00 0.28
CA MET A 175 -3.03 5.71 0.06
C MET A 175 -4.23 4.90 0.52
N ILE A 176 -5.31 5.60 0.86
CA ILE A 176 -6.62 4.99 1.13
C ILE A 176 -7.68 5.85 0.45
N ASP A 177 -8.39 5.25 -0.49
CA ASP A 177 -9.46 5.91 -1.21
C ASP A 177 -10.81 5.74 -0.48
N SER A 178 -11.58 6.81 -0.34
CA SER A 178 -12.98 6.80 0.07
C SER A 178 -13.82 7.50 -1.00
N LYS A 179 -15.15 7.50 -0.86
CA LYS A 179 -16.05 8.11 -1.83
C LYS A 179 -15.67 9.56 -2.18
N ASN A 180 -15.46 10.40 -1.18
CA ASN A 180 -15.25 11.85 -1.37
C ASN A 180 -13.81 12.32 -1.13
N ILE A 181 -12.98 11.50 -0.49
CA ILE A 181 -11.60 11.87 -0.12
C ILE A 181 -10.60 10.77 -0.47
N LEU A 182 -9.36 11.16 -0.73
CA LEU A 182 -8.21 10.27 -0.79
C LEU A 182 -7.25 10.66 0.35
N LEU A 183 -6.96 9.72 1.23
CA LEU A 183 -5.89 9.86 2.22
C LEU A 183 -4.58 9.39 1.58
N PHE A 184 -3.47 10.08 1.87
CA PHE A 184 -2.16 9.68 1.37
C PHE A 184 -1.04 10.15 2.29
N ASN A 185 0.07 9.42 2.30
CA ASN A 185 1.25 9.80 3.06
C ASN A 185 2.08 10.84 2.32
N ILE A 186 2.68 11.77 3.07
CA ILE A 186 3.67 12.74 2.60
C ILE A 186 4.96 12.51 3.37
N ASP A 187 6.03 12.19 2.66
CA ASP A 187 7.37 12.19 3.23
C ASP A 187 7.86 13.65 3.32
N LYS A 188 8.31 14.04 4.52
CA LYS A 188 8.91 15.36 4.81
C LYS A 188 10.22 15.13 5.54
N GLY A 189 11.31 15.12 4.77
CA GLY A 189 12.61 14.76 5.29
C GLY A 189 12.62 13.35 5.92
N ALA A 190 12.77 13.28 7.24
CA ALA A 190 12.79 12.01 7.99
C ALA A 190 11.45 11.63 8.62
N ARG A 191 10.39 12.41 8.38
CA ARG A 191 9.07 12.23 9.00
C ARG A 191 8.02 11.95 7.92
N ARG A 192 6.95 11.27 8.32
CA ARG A 192 5.75 11.10 7.50
C ARG A 192 4.59 11.86 8.12
N GLU A 193 3.93 12.64 7.29
CA GLU A 193 2.72 13.38 7.61
C GLU A 193 1.57 12.85 6.74
N LEU A 194 0.33 13.12 7.15
CA LEU A 194 -0.85 12.69 6.43
C LEU A 194 -1.42 13.84 5.59
N GLY A 195 -1.73 13.55 4.33
CA GLY A 195 -2.49 14.39 3.44
C GLY A 195 -3.92 13.87 3.24
N ILE A 196 -4.86 14.79 3.04
CA ILE A 196 -6.21 14.51 2.56
C ILE A 196 -6.44 15.31 1.28
N TRP A 197 -6.87 14.64 0.22
CA TRP A 197 -7.37 15.26 -1.00
C TRP A 197 -8.88 15.15 -1.05
N VAL A 198 -9.57 16.29 -1.04
CA VAL A 198 -11.03 16.37 -1.19
C VAL A 198 -11.36 16.40 -2.67
N LYS A 199 -11.85 15.28 -3.21
CA LYS A 199 -12.03 15.04 -4.65
C LYS A 199 -12.95 16.09 -5.30
N SER A 200 -14.04 16.46 -4.63
CA SER A 200 -15.03 17.42 -5.15
C SER A 200 -14.50 18.86 -5.29
N ARG A 201 -13.48 19.22 -4.50
CA ARG A 201 -12.88 20.57 -4.49
C ARG A 201 -11.53 20.61 -5.19
N SER A 202 -10.97 19.45 -5.51
CA SER A 202 -9.60 19.30 -6.01
C SER A 202 -8.55 19.97 -5.11
N THR A 203 -8.75 19.94 -3.79
CA THR A 203 -7.83 20.56 -2.81
C THR A 203 -7.22 19.51 -1.90
N ALA A 204 -5.90 19.56 -1.73
CA ALA A 204 -5.15 18.73 -0.81
C ALA A 204 -4.68 19.54 0.41
N ASN A 205 -4.80 18.96 1.60
CA ASN A 205 -4.34 19.58 2.85
C ASN A 205 -3.57 18.58 3.70
N LEU A 206 -2.54 19.06 4.40
CA LEU A 206 -1.94 18.34 5.51
C LEU A 206 -2.91 18.31 6.68
N VAL A 207 -3.01 17.15 7.32
CA VAL A 207 -3.87 16.96 8.49
C VAL A 207 -3.10 16.30 9.63
N THR A 208 -3.59 16.52 10.84
CA THR A 208 -3.12 15.79 12.02
C THR A 208 -4.27 14.97 12.55
N PHE A 209 -4.05 13.67 12.73
CA PHE A 209 -5.02 12.83 13.42
C PHE A 209 -4.95 13.11 14.92
N SER A 210 -6.12 13.36 15.50
CA SER A 210 -6.32 13.26 16.94
C SER A 210 -7.05 11.96 17.20
N ASN A 211 -6.40 11.02 17.89
CA ASN A 211 -6.99 9.74 18.20
C ASN A 211 -7.98 9.88 19.36
N ASN A 212 -9.25 9.58 19.11
CA ASN A 212 -10.31 9.56 20.11
C ASN A 212 -10.89 8.15 20.35
N MET A 213 -10.23 7.08 19.88
CA MET A 213 -10.69 5.70 20.01
C MET A 213 -10.39 5.15 21.42
N ASP A 214 -11.23 5.55 22.38
CA ASP A 214 -11.24 5.10 23.79
C ASP A 214 -9.88 5.12 24.50
N GLU A 215 -8.95 5.96 24.03
CA GLU A 215 -7.57 6.08 24.50
C GLU A 215 -6.71 4.80 24.40
N ILE A 216 -7.27 3.70 23.89
CA ILE A 216 -6.53 2.44 23.72
C ILE A 216 -5.69 2.44 22.46
N CYS A 217 -6.01 3.31 21.51
CA CYS A 217 -5.36 3.26 20.23
C CYS A 217 -4.15 4.21 20.18
N PRO A 218 -2.99 3.77 19.66
CA PRO A 218 -1.84 4.65 19.52
C PRO A 218 -2.08 5.78 18.53
N ASP A 219 -1.44 6.91 18.79
CA ASP A 219 -1.39 8.03 17.85
C ASP A 219 -0.51 7.67 16.65
N PHE A 220 -0.91 8.07 15.44
CA PHE A 220 -0.13 7.91 14.21
C PHE A 220 -0.14 9.22 13.40
N SER A 221 0.97 9.51 12.73
CA SER A 221 1.12 10.73 11.90
C SER A 221 0.90 10.48 10.42
N ALA A 222 0.72 9.22 10.01
CA ALA A 222 0.68 8.75 8.64
C ALA A 222 -0.03 7.39 8.54
N ILE A 223 -0.57 7.05 7.38
CA ILE A 223 -1.16 5.74 7.04
C ILE A 223 -0.12 4.63 7.34
N PRO A 224 -0.45 3.66 8.20
CA PRO A 224 0.42 2.51 8.49
C PRO A 224 0.66 1.64 7.24
N VAL A 225 1.77 0.89 7.24
CA VAL A 225 2.26 0.16 6.04
C VAL A 225 1.30 -0.92 5.54
N ASP A 226 0.47 -1.47 6.41
CA ASP A 226 -0.45 -2.57 6.09
C ASP A 226 -1.93 -2.14 6.08
N ALA A 227 -2.20 -0.83 5.97
CA ALA A 227 -3.49 -0.20 6.28
C ALA A 227 -4.43 0.03 5.10
N MET A 228 -4.34 -0.74 4.02
CA MET A 228 -4.84 -0.30 2.70
C MET A 228 -6.12 -1.00 2.29
N MET A 229 -7.20 -0.66 2.98
CA MET A 229 -8.54 -1.10 2.61
C MET A 229 -9.37 0.11 2.18
N PRO A 230 -10.04 0.10 1.01
CA PRO A 230 -10.80 1.25 0.57
C PRO A 230 -11.85 1.68 1.60
N GLY A 231 -11.82 2.95 1.98
CA GLY A 231 -12.72 3.55 2.98
C GLY A 231 -12.35 3.28 4.44
N PHE A 232 -11.24 2.59 4.73
CA PHE A 232 -10.85 2.24 6.09
C PHE A 232 -9.35 2.40 6.33
N ILE A 233 -8.99 3.02 7.46
CA ILE A 233 -7.64 2.96 7.99
C ILE A 233 -7.59 1.75 8.93
N THR A 234 -6.69 0.82 8.66
CA THR A 234 -6.53 -0.39 9.49
C THR A 234 -5.11 -0.51 10.01
N TRP A 235 -4.93 -1.00 11.24
CA TRP A 235 -3.60 -1.38 11.70
C TRP A 235 -3.67 -2.41 12.81
N ALA A 236 -2.68 -3.29 12.82
CA ALA A 236 -2.56 -4.36 13.77
C ALA A 236 -1.42 -4.06 14.75
N ILE A 237 -1.66 -4.21 16.05
CA ILE A 237 -0.64 -4.01 17.09
C ILE A 237 -0.64 -5.21 18.03
N PHE A 238 0.54 -5.74 18.33
CA PHE A 238 0.63 -6.84 19.28
C PHE A 238 0.23 -6.37 20.70
N PRO A 239 -0.54 -7.18 21.44
CA PRO A 239 -0.99 -6.85 22.79
C PRO A 239 0.13 -6.35 23.73
N ARG A 240 1.28 -7.03 23.72
CA ARG A 240 2.47 -6.63 24.48
C ARG A 240 2.96 -5.21 24.15
N GLU A 241 3.05 -4.87 22.87
CA GLU A 241 3.51 -3.55 22.41
C GLU A 241 2.51 -2.45 22.79
N LEU A 242 1.22 -2.77 22.64
CA LEU A 242 0.12 -1.87 23.00
C LEU A 242 0.13 -1.53 24.50
N LYS A 243 0.33 -2.55 25.35
CA LYS A 243 0.48 -2.37 26.80
C LYS A 243 1.67 -1.47 27.15
N ILE A 244 2.83 -1.70 26.52
CA ILE A 244 4.04 -0.89 26.75
C ILE A 244 3.78 0.57 26.37
N TYR A 245 3.18 0.82 25.20
CA TYR A 245 2.85 2.16 24.74
C TYR A 245 1.93 2.90 25.73
N LEU A 246 0.84 2.26 26.17
CA LEU A 246 -0.17 2.90 27.03
C LEU A 246 0.29 3.08 28.47
N ASN A 247 1.10 2.15 29.01
CA ASN A 247 1.73 2.33 30.32
C ASN A 247 2.66 3.55 30.33
N ASN A 248 3.37 3.80 29.22
CA ASN A 248 4.24 4.97 29.10
C ASN A 248 3.45 6.29 28.95
N LYS A 249 2.25 6.25 28.35
CA LYS A 249 1.41 7.44 28.11
C LYS A 249 0.60 7.83 29.36
N ASN A 250 -0.08 6.87 29.98
CA ASN A 250 -1.10 7.10 31.01
C ASN A 250 -0.80 6.41 32.35
N GLY A 251 0.34 5.73 32.49
CA GLY A 251 0.68 4.94 33.69
C GLY A 251 0.00 3.56 33.72
N ASN A 252 0.15 2.85 34.84
CA ASN A 252 -0.26 1.45 34.98
C ASN A 252 -1.79 1.23 35.10
N ASP A 253 -2.60 2.27 35.21
CA ASP A 253 -4.07 2.17 35.31
C ASP A 253 -4.70 2.87 34.09
N ASN A 254 -4.51 2.26 32.93
CA ASN A 254 -4.95 2.81 31.65
C ASN A 254 -6.04 1.95 30.99
N ALA A 255 -6.69 2.52 29.97
CA ALA A 255 -7.81 1.91 29.26
C ALA A 255 -7.51 0.51 28.68
N TYR A 256 -6.23 0.17 28.44
CA TYR A 256 -5.84 -1.15 27.96
C TYR A 256 -6.09 -2.25 28.97
N ASN A 257 -5.78 -2.05 30.25
CA ASN A 257 -5.94 -3.14 31.23
C ASN A 257 -7.42 -3.53 31.38
N TYR A 258 -8.31 -2.54 31.29
CA TYR A 258 -9.74 -2.78 31.20
C TYR A 258 -10.13 -3.49 29.89
N PHE A 259 -9.64 -3.02 28.75
CA PHE A 259 -9.88 -3.67 27.45
C PHE A 259 -9.40 -5.13 27.43
N ALA A 260 -8.15 -5.38 27.81
CA ALA A 260 -7.52 -6.69 27.79
C ALA A 260 -8.22 -7.67 28.75
N SER A 261 -8.60 -7.23 29.95
CA SER A 261 -9.36 -8.06 30.89
C SER A 261 -10.78 -8.35 30.40
N LYS A 262 -11.47 -7.35 29.84
CA LYS A 262 -12.83 -7.49 29.30
C LYS A 262 -12.91 -8.46 28.12
N TYR A 263 -11.91 -8.42 27.23
CA TYR A 263 -11.89 -9.21 26.00
C TYR A 263 -10.95 -10.42 26.04
N ASN A 264 -10.38 -10.73 27.22
CA ASN A 264 -9.46 -11.84 27.44
C ASN A 264 -8.27 -11.84 26.44
N VAL A 265 -7.66 -10.67 26.26
CA VAL A 265 -6.50 -10.50 25.37
C VAL A 265 -5.23 -10.89 26.13
N GLU A 266 -4.57 -11.93 25.65
CA GLU A 266 -3.26 -12.37 26.16
C GLU A 266 -2.13 -11.49 25.60
N GLU A 267 -1.10 -11.20 26.39
CA GLU A 267 0.02 -10.35 25.96
C GLU A 267 0.79 -10.91 24.75
N ASP A 268 0.85 -12.24 24.65
CA ASP A 268 1.51 -12.97 23.58
C ASP A 268 0.51 -13.51 22.54
N GLY A 269 -0.73 -13.01 22.59
CA GLY A 269 -1.77 -13.35 21.64
C GLY A 269 -1.61 -12.69 20.27
N ASN A 270 -2.58 -12.96 19.40
CA ASN A 270 -2.65 -12.33 18.08
C ASN A 270 -2.79 -10.80 18.18
N PRO A 271 -2.39 -10.06 17.15
CA PRO A 271 -2.55 -8.61 17.11
C PRO A 271 -4.00 -8.16 17.32
N VAL A 272 -4.16 -7.02 18.01
CA VAL A 272 -5.42 -6.28 18.06
C VAL A 272 -5.52 -5.45 16.79
N LEU A 273 -6.59 -5.67 16.02
CA LEU A 273 -6.87 -4.91 14.81
C LEU A 273 -7.71 -3.67 15.14
N PHE A 274 -7.17 -2.50 14.83
CA PHE A 274 -7.89 -1.24 14.84
C PHE A 274 -8.42 -0.99 13.43
N VAL A 275 -9.72 -0.71 13.32
CA VAL A 275 -10.40 -0.45 12.05
C VAL A 275 -11.17 0.85 12.18
N TYR A 276 -10.73 1.89 11.46
CA TYR A 276 -11.38 3.19 11.43
C TYR A 276 -12.05 3.41 10.07
N LYS A 277 -13.38 3.50 10.06
CA LYS A 277 -14.14 3.85 8.86
C LYS A 277 -14.02 5.35 8.58
N ILE A 278 -13.57 5.69 7.38
CA ILE A 278 -13.53 7.06 6.89
C ILE A 278 -14.98 7.53 6.71
N LYS A 279 -15.32 8.69 7.28
CA LYS A 279 -16.64 9.30 7.08
C LYS A 279 -16.66 9.99 5.73
N ASP A 280 -17.67 9.69 4.93
CA ASP A 280 -17.97 10.46 3.74
C ASP A 280 -18.59 11.79 4.19
N GLU A 281 -17.95 12.92 3.82
CA GLU A 281 -18.54 14.25 3.97
C GLU A 281 -19.81 14.41 3.14
#